data_AF-A0A8T5AVN2-F1
#
_entry.id   AF-A0A8T5AVN2-F1
#
_cell.length_a   1.000
_cell.length_b   1.000
_cell.length_c   1.000
_cell.angle_alpha   90.00
_cell.angle_beta   90.00
_cell.angle_gamma   90.00
#
_symmetry.space_group_name_H-M   'P 1'
#
loop_
_entity.id
_entity.type
_entity.pdbx_description
1 polymer ?
#
loop_
_entity_poly.entity_id
_entity_poly.type
_entity_poly.pdbx_seq_one_letter_code
_entity_poly.pdbx_strand_id
1 'polypeptide(L)' 'KMSSERRRTFGIRELPTTLKEALEEIESDEIIRQTLGSHIFDAFIEYKINDWNQYCLYITPWEIIKYLDY' A
#
# COMPACT_ATOMS: atom_id res chain seq x y z
N LYS A 1 4.15 22.40 8.68
CA LYS A 1 4.00 20.92 8.71
C LYS A 1 4.04 20.47 10.16
N MET A 2 3.08 19.65 10.61
CA MET A 2 3.10 19.10 11.98
C MET A 2 4.16 18.00 12.05
N SER A 3 5.09 18.08 13.02
CA SER A 3 6.11 17.03 13.26
C SER A 3 5.43 15.66 13.46
N SER A 4 6.09 14.60 12.99
CA SER A 4 5.67 13.19 13.20
C SER A 4 5.45 12.88 14.69
N GLU A 5 6.29 13.44 15.56
CA GLU A 5 6.18 13.29 17.02
C GLU A 5 4.88 13.90 17.55
N ARG A 6 4.51 15.08 17.05
CA ARG A 6 3.28 15.76 17.43
C ARG A 6 2.05 14.99 16.98
N ARG A 7 2.07 14.42 15.77
CA ARG A 7 0.95 13.59 15.26
C ARG A 7 0.72 12.33 16.10
N ARG A 8 1.81 11.67 16.54
CA ARG A 8 1.74 10.54 17.46
C ARG A 8 1.14 10.92 18.82
N THR A 9 1.50 12.08 19.38
CA THR A 9 0.92 12.56 20.66
C THR A 9 -0.57 12.85 20.59
N PHE A 10 -1.10 13.19 19.41
CA PHE A 10 -2.54 13.40 19.19
C PHE A 10 -3.30 12.13 18.76
N GLY A 11 -2.63 10.96 18.74
CA GLY A 11 -3.26 9.70 18.32
C GLY A 11 -3.63 9.66 16.83
N ILE A 12 -3.09 10.58 16.02
CA ILE A 12 -3.35 10.64 14.58
C ILE A 12 -2.52 9.53 13.93
N ARG A 13 -3.19 8.46 13.51
CA ARG A 13 -2.57 7.39 12.73
C ARG A 13 -2.27 7.90 11.32
N GLU A 14 -1.13 7.49 10.79
CA GLU A 14 -0.78 7.77 9.40
C GLU A 14 -1.44 6.71 8.52
N LEU A 15 -1.87 7.13 7.33
CA LEU A 15 -2.36 6.19 6.33
C LEU A 15 -1.19 5.35 5.81
N PRO A 16 -1.46 4.12 5.34
CA PRO A 16 -0.50 3.30 4.64
C PRO A 16 0.23 4.09 3.55
N THR A 17 1.54 3.94 3.50
CA THR A 17 2.40 4.68 2.56
C THR A 17 2.64 3.91 1.26
N THR A 18 2.38 2.61 1.29
CA THR A 18 2.52 1.72 0.15
C THR A 18 1.24 0.94 -0.10
N LEU A 19 1.08 0.46 -1.34
CA LEU A 19 -0.05 -0.39 -1.69
C LEU A 19 -0.04 -1.68 -0.87
N LYS A 20 1.14 -2.25 -0.59
CA LYS A 20 1.27 -3.45 0.25
C LYS A 20 0.71 -3.25 1.65
N GLU A 21 1.11 -2.17 2.33
CA GLU A 21 0.60 -1.83 3.66
C GLU A 21 -0.92 -1.62 3.62
N ALA A 22 -1.45 -0.99 2.57
CA ALA A 22 -2.88 -0.77 2.43
C ALA A 22 -3.66 -2.09 2.25
N LEU A 23 -3.12 -3.04 1.48
CA LEU A 23 -3.73 -4.35 1.29
C LEU A 23 -3.72 -5.17 2.57
N GLU A 24 -2.64 -5.11 3.36
CA GLU A 24 -2.54 -5.77 4.67
C GLU A 24 -3.56 -5.21 5.67
N GLU A 25 -3.75 -3.88 5.71
CA GLU A 25 -4.77 -3.27 6.57
C GLU A 25 -6.19 -3.68 6.13
N ILE A 26 -6.45 -3.71 4.81
CA ILE A 26 -7.74 -4.13 4.25
C ILE A 26 -8.04 -5.60 4.58
N GLU A 27 -7.03 -6.48 4.53
CA GLU A 27 -7.16 -7.90 4.89
C GLU A 27 -7.62 -8.12 6.33
N SER A 28 -7.25 -7.20 7.22
CA SER A 28 -7.66 -7.22 8.64
C SER A 28 -9.03 -6.59 8.91
N ASP A 29 -9.64 -5.91 7.92
CA ASP A 29 -10.90 -5.19 8.07
C ASP A 29 -12.12 -6.04 7.68
N GLU A 30 -12.80 -6.56 8.70
CA GLU A 30 -13.99 -7.39 8.57
C GLU A 30 -15.18 -6.64 7.93
N ILE A 31 -15.30 -5.32 8.12
CA ILE A 31 -16.40 -4.53 7.54
C ILE A 31 -16.23 -4.46 6.03
N ILE A 32 -15.00 -4.20 5.57
CA ILE A 32 -14.70 -4.14 4.14
C ILE A 32 -14.95 -5.51 3.49
N ARG A 33 -14.51 -6.59 4.15
CA ARG A 33 -14.73 -7.96 3.67
C ARG A 33 -16.21 -8.32 3.54
N GLN A 34 -17.02 -7.96 4.54
CA GLN A 34 -18.47 -8.19 4.50
C GLN A 34 -19.18 -7.35 3.43
N THR A 35 -18.72 -6.11 3.21
CA THR A 35 -19.33 -5.19 2.25
C THR A 35 -19.10 -5.63 0.80
N LEU A 36 -17.89 -6.12 0.50
CA LEU A 36 -17.52 -6.59 -0.85
C LEU A 36 -17.94 -8.04 -1.11
N GLY A 37 -18.09 -8.84 -0.05
CA GLY A 37 -18.31 -10.28 -0.13
C GLY A 37 -17.01 -11.05 -0.36
N SER A 38 -16.94 -12.27 0.16
CA SER A 38 -15.70 -13.08 0.21
C SER A 38 -15.06 -13.29 -1.17
N HIS A 39 -15.85 -13.68 -2.17
CA HIS A 39 -15.30 -13.96 -3.51
C HIS A 39 -14.69 -12.73 -4.18
N ILE A 40 -15.34 -11.55 -4.08
CA ILE A 40 -14.83 -10.33 -4.73
C ILE A 40 -13.62 -9.81 -3.96
N PHE A 41 -13.67 -9.89 -2.63
CA PHE A 41 -12.58 -9.49 -1.75
C PHE A 41 -11.31 -10.30 -2.03
N ASP A 42 -11.40 -11.63 -2.01
CA ASP A 42 -10.24 -12.51 -2.18
C ASP A 42 -9.60 -12.30 -3.57
N ALA A 43 -10.43 -12.19 -4.62
CA ALA A 43 -9.96 -11.92 -5.99
C ALA A 43 -9.32 -10.52 -6.13
N PHE A 44 -9.86 -9.51 -5.44
CA PHE A 44 -9.31 -8.16 -5.44
C PHE A 44 -7.93 -8.12 -4.76
N ILE A 45 -7.79 -8.77 -3.61
CA ILE A 45 -6.51 -8.86 -2.88
C ILE A 45 -5.46 -9.56 -3.74
N GLU A 46 -5.79 -10.73 -4.30
CA GLU A 46 -4.87 -11.48 -5.17
C GLU A 46 -4.40 -10.63 -6.36
N TYR A 47 -5.34 -10.00 -7.07
CA TYR A 47 -5.04 -9.14 -8.20
C TYR A 47 -4.11 -7.98 -7.82
N LYS A 48 -4.38 -7.33 -6.68
CA LYS A 48 -3.62 -6.16 -6.23
C LYS A 48 -2.25 -6.51 -5.65
N ILE A 49 -2.09 -7.68 -5.05
CA ILE A 49 -0.78 -8.21 -4.66
C ILE A 49 0.07 -8.47 -5.91
N ASN A 50 -0.51 -9.05 -6.96
CA ASN A 50 0.22 -9.27 -8.21
C ASN A 50 0.66 -7.93 -8.86
N ASP A 51 -0.23 -6.93 -8.89
CA ASP A 51 0.06 -5.58 -9.38
C ASP A 51 1.23 -4.94 -8.60
N TRP A 52 1.22 -5.07 -7.27
CA TRP A 52 2.32 -4.62 -6.42
C TRP A 52 3.65 -5.32 -6.74
N ASN A 53 3.64 -6.64 -6.92
CA ASN A 53 4.84 -7.40 -7.27
C ASN A 53 5.40 -6.95 -8.63
N GLN A 54 4.53 -6.71 -9.62
CA GLN A 54 4.96 -6.20 -10.92
C GLN A 54 5.59 -4.80 -10.80
N TYR A 55 5.00 -3.92 -9.99
CA TYR A 55 5.57 -2.61 -9.72
C TYR A 55 6.96 -2.71 -9.06
N CYS A 56 7.14 -3.59 -8.07
CA CYS A 56 8.43 -3.78 -7.41
C CYS A 56 9.53 -4.35 -8.33
N LEU A 57 9.15 -5.11 -9.36
CA LEU A 57 10.09 -5.66 -10.34
C LEU A 57 10.38 -4.69 -11.49
N TYR A 58 9.61 -3.61 -11.60
CA TYR A 58 9.75 -2.64 -12.67
C TYR A 58 10.84 -1.61 -12.34
N ILE A 59 11.87 -1.55 -13.19
CA ILE A 59 12.90 -0.51 -13.10
C ILE A 59 12.33 0.79 -13.64
N THR A 60 12.16 1.77 -12.76
CA THR A 60 11.59 3.07 -13.11
C THR A 60 12.59 3.95 -13.86
N PRO A 61 12.13 4.87 -14.74
CA PRO A 61 13.00 5.85 -15.37
C PRO A 61 13.79 6.70 -14.37
N TRP A 62 13.23 6.96 -13.19
CA TRP A 62 13.93 7.69 -12.12
C TRP A 62 15.14 6.90 -11.60
N GLU A 63 15.00 5.58 -11.41
CA GLU A 63 16.12 4.73 -11.01
C GLU A 63 17.21 4.70 -12.08
N ILE A 64 16.82 4.63 -13.36
CA ILE A 64 17.78 4.70 -14.47
C ILE A 64 18.54 6.04 -14.44
N ILE A 65 17.84 7.17 -14.36
CA ILE A 65 18.49 8.49 -14.31
C ILE A 65 19.38 8.64 -13.08
N LYS A 66 18.99 8.06 -11.94
CA LYS A 66 19.73 8.22 -10.68
C LYS A 66 20.96 7.33 -10.57
N TYR A 67 20.92 6.12 -11.12
CA TYR A 67 21.96 5.11 -10.93
C TYR A 67 22.76 4.81 -12.20
N LEU A 68 22.20 5.11 -13.37
CA LEU A 68 22.87 5.03 -14.66
C LEU A 68 23.36 6.43 -15.06
N ASP A 69 24.30 6.98 -14.28
CA ASP A 69 25.08 8.14 -14.71
C ASP A 69 25.93 7.73 -15.91
N TYR A 70 25.70 8.35 -17.06
CA TYR A 70 26.56 8.30 -18.24
C TYR A 70 27.25 9.66 -18.43
#